data_AF-A0A7Y2BLW9-F1
#
_entry.id   AF-A0A7Y2BLW9-F1
#
_cell.length_a   1.000
_cell.length_b   1.000
_cell.length_c   1.000
_cell.angle_alpha   90.00
_cell.angle_beta   90.00
_cell.angle_gamma   90.00
#
_symmetry.space_group_name_H-M   'P 1'
#
loop_
_entity.id
_entity.type
_entity.pdbx_description
1 polymer ?
#
loop_
_entity_poly.entity_id
_entity_poly.type
_entity_poly.pdbx_seq_one_letter_code
_entity_poly.pdbx_strand_id
1 'polypeptide(L)'
;FRQVQVDPERRAGFLTSAGLMATHANLNQSSPVFRGKFVREQLMCNTLPLPPNDLVIEPPQLDPSKTTKEQFEEIGANPACAGCHTLMNPIGFIFEHYDGIGQWRDQQNGKSIDATGEVVQTDDIDGDYDGAVELANALAGSTQVRECVSSQWFRFGYNRTVTAEDSCSVEQLNDVFRSSGFNIKALLVALTQTNAFLYRRAVELEPDANGGAL
;
A
#
# COMPACT_ATOMS: atom_id res chain seq x y z
N PHE A 1 -25.75 9.61 13.17
CA PHE A 1 -24.54 10.11 12.48
C PHE A 1 -24.84 11.47 11.89
N ARG A 2 -23.86 12.40 11.92
CA ARG A 2 -23.96 13.74 11.31
C ARG A 2 -22.84 13.89 10.30
N GLN A 3 -23.17 14.38 9.10
CA GLN A 3 -22.16 14.70 8.09
C GLN A 3 -21.32 15.89 8.57
N VAL A 4 -20.00 15.76 8.47
CA VAL A 4 -19.02 16.80 8.82
C VAL A 4 -18.22 17.13 7.57
N GLN A 5 -18.06 18.42 7.31
CA GLN A 5 -17.19 18.90 6.23
C GLN A 5 -15.74 18.88 6.73
N VAL A 6 -14.84 18.40 5.89
CA VAL A 6 -13.39 18.39 6.13
C VAL A 6 -12.71 19.26 5.09
N ASP A 7 -11.53 19.79 5.44
CA ASP A 7 -10.69 20.53 4.50
C ASP A 7 -10.16 19.57 3.41
N PRO A 8 -10.53 19.74 2.13
CA PRO A 8 -10.13 18.85 1.06
C PRO A 8 -8.63 18.89 0.77
N GLU A 9 -7.92 19.95 1.15
CA GLU A 9 -6.46 20.03 1.03
C GLU A 9 -5.75 19.17 2.09
N ARG A 10 -6.45 18.85 3.19
CA ARG A 10 -5.93 18.07 4.32
C ARG A 10 -6.56 16.70 4.49
N ARG A 11 -7.66 16.42 3.79
CA ARG A 11 -8.45 15.19 3.95
C ARG A 11 -9.11 14.86 2.62
N ALA A 12 -8.53 13.90 1.91
CA ALA A 12 -9.05 13.37 0.66
C ALA A 12 -9.11 11.84 0.67
N GLY A 13 -10.32 11.31 0.52
CA GLY A 13 -10.56 9.88 0.28
C GLY A 13 -10.07 8.96 1.41
N PHE A 14 -9.68 7.74 1.01
CA PHE A 14 -9.30 6.67 1.92
C PHE A 14 -7.90 6.88 2.54
N LEU A 15 -6.97 7.40 1.74
CA LEU A 15 -5.55 7.52 2.09
C LEU A 15 -5.27 8.50 3.22
N THR A 16 -6.15 9.47 3.47
CA THR A 16 -5.99 10.44 4.57
C THR A 16 -6.94 10.15 5.75
N SER A 17 -7.58 8.97 5.76
CA SER A 17 -8.53 8.59 6.80
C SER A 17 -7.81 8.29 8.11
N ALA A 18 -8.40 8.71 9.24
CA ALA A 18 -7.82 8.47 10.56
C ALA A 18 -7.62 6.97 10.85
N GLY A 19 -8.53 6.11 10.38
CA GLY A 19 -8.41 4.66 10.49
C GLY A 19 -7.15 4.13 9.81
N LEU A 20 -6.91 4.49 8.53
CA LEU A 20 -5.72 4.04 7.82
C LEU A 20 -4.43 4.56 8.49
N MET A 21 -4.42 5.85 8.86
CA MET A 21 -3.27 6.47 9.51
C MET A 21 -2.91 5.79 10.84
N ALA A 22 -3.93 5.42 11.63
CA ALA A 22 -3.77 4.76 12.92
C ALA A 22 -3.38 3.28 12.80
N THR A 23 -3.93 2.56 11.83
CA THR A 23 -3.55 1.16 11.57
C THR A 23 -2.08 1.02 11.17
N HIS A 24 -1.49 2.07 10.56
CA HIS A 24 -0.09 2.10 10.12
C HIS A 24 0.76 3.06 10.95
N ALA A 25 0.46 3.19 12.24
CA ALA A 25 1.25 3.95 13.20
C ALA A 25 1.99 3.01 14.17
N ASN A 26 2.98 3.57 14.87
CA ASN A 26 3.53 2.95 16.07
C ASN A 26 2.68 3.34 17.29
N LEU A 27 2.89 2.67 18.43
CA LEU A 27 2.12 2.93 19.66
C LEU A 27 2.17 4.39 20.14
N ASN A 28 3.29 5.08 19.90
CA ASN A 28 3.56 6.42 20.41
C ASN A 28 3.83 7.48 19.32
N GLN A 29 3.80 7.12 18.03
CA GLN A 29 4.12 8.05 16.93
C GLN A 29 3.62 7.55 15.57
N SER A 30 3.62 8.41 14.54
CA SER A 30 3.43 7.97 13.15
C SER A 30 4.56 7.02 12.72
N SER A 31 4.32 6.27 11.64
CA SER A 31 5.31 5.37 11.05
C SER A 31 5.40 5.56 9.54
N PRO A 32 6.39 6.35 9.05
CA PRO A 32 6.65 6.45 7.61
C PRO A 32 6.88 5.08 6.98
N VAL A 33 7.58 4.19 7.68
CA VAL A 33 7.89 2.83 7.22
C VAL A 33 6.62 2.05 6.88
N PHE A 34 5.67 1.97 7.81
CA PHE A 34 4.46 1.17 7.60
C PHE A 34 3.48 1.82 6.61
N ARG A 35 3.42 3.16 6.58
CA ARG A 35 2.60 3.89 5.59
C ARG A 35 3.14 3.73 4.17
N GLY A 36 4.46 3.88 3.99
CA GLY A 36 5.13 3.66 2.72
C GLY A 36 5.02 2.21 2.26
N LYS A 37 5.24 1.25 3.17
CA LYS A 37 5.04 -0.19 2.92
C LYS A 37 3.62 -0.49 2.44
N PHE A 38 2.62 0.09 3.10
CA PHE A 38 1.22 -0.07 2.69
C PHE A 38 0.99 0.40 1.25
N VAL A 39 1.44 1.61 0.90
CA VAL A 39 1.28 2.12 -0.46
C VAL A 39 1.97 1.22 -1.48
N ARG A 40 3.23 0.85 -1.22
CA ARG A 40 4.05 0.01 -2.09
C ARG A 40 3.46 -1.38 -2.33
N GLU A 41 3.10 -2.09 -1.27
CA GLU A 41 2.64 -3.48 -1.39
C GLU A 41 1.14 -3.59 -1.69
N GLN A 42 0.32 -2.76 -1.05
CA GLN A 42 -1.13 -2.88 -1.13
C GLN A 42 -1.72 -2.11 -2.31
N LEU A 43 -1.10 -0.99 -2.72
CA LEU A 43 -1.60 -0.18 -3.82
C LEU A 43 -0.80 -0.36 -5.11
N MET A 44 0.52 -0.56 -5.06
CA MET A 44 1.34 -0.76 -6.27
C MET A 44 1.63 -2.24 -6.56
N CYS A 45 1.32 -3.15 -5.63
CA CYS A 45 1.63 -4.58 -5.73
C CYS A 45 3.13 -4.86 -5.96
N ASN A 46 4.01 -3.94 -5.56
CA ASN A 46 5.45 -4.19 -5.60
C ASN A 46 5.87 -4.86 -4.29
N THR A 47 6.52 -6.01 -4.40
CA THR A 47 7.04 -6.75 -3.25
C THR A 47 8.34 -6.10 -2.77
N LEU A 48 8.42 -5.82 -1.47
CA LEU A 48 9.65 -5.36 -0.86
C LEU A 48 10.59 -6.53 -0.57
N PRO A 49 11.92 -6.34 -0.68
CA PRO A 49 12.87 -7.35 -0.25
C PRO A 49 12.71 -7.62 1.25
N LEU A 50 12.93 -8.87 1.66
CA LEU A 50 12.98 -9.20 3.08
C LEU A 50 14.24 -8.58 3.69
N PRO A 51 14.17 -8.09 4.95
CA PRO A 51 15.38 -7.67 5.66
C PRO A 51 16.32 -8.87 5.86
N PRO A 52 17.64 -8.64 5.99
CA PRO A 52 18.60 -9.71 6.29
C PRO A 52 18.24 -10.46 7.58
N ASN A 53 18.37 -11.79 7.57
CA ASN A 53 17.98 -12.65 8.69
C ASN A 53 18.81 -12.44 9.96
N ASP A 54 20.04 -11.93 9.83
CA ASP A 54 20.99 -11.64 10.90
C ASP A 54 20.91 -10.20 11.41
N LEU A 55 19.98 -9.40 10.88
CA LEU A 55 19.81 -8.01 11.31
C LEU A 55 19.17 -7.96 12.71
N VAL A 56 19.94 -7.51 13.69
CA VAL A 56 19.43 -7.20 15.02
C VAL A 56 18.75 -5.83 14.96
N ILE A 57 17.42 -5.83 15.05
CA ILE A 57 16.62 -4.60 15.07
C ILE A 57 16.46 -4.16 16.53
N GLU A 58 17.23 -3.16 16.94
CA GLU A 58 16.98 -2.46 18.19
C GLU A 58 16.02 -1.28 17.93
N PRO A 59 14.95 -1.12 18.73
CA PRO A 59 14.12 0.07 18.64
C PRO A 59 14.99 1.31 18.85
N PRO A 60 15.03 2.24 17.89
CA PRO A 60 15.82 3.45 18.02
C PRO A 60 15.28 4.30 19.17
N GLN A 61 16.17 4.93 19.93
CA GLN A 61 15.76 5.92 20.91
C GLN A 61 15.18 7.14 20.17
N LEU A 62 13.93 7.47 20.48
CA LEU A 62 13.27 8.61 19.87
C LEU A 62 13.83 9.90 20.48
N ASP A 63 14.35 10.77 19.63
CA ASP A 63 14.80 12.10 20.02
C ASP A 63 13.58 13.05 20.04
N PRO A 64 13.12 13.51 21.22
CA PRO A 64 11.93 14.34 21.33
C PRO A 64 12.13 15.75 20.75
N SER A 65 13.34 16.12 20.33
CA SER A 65 13.62 17.39 19.65
C SER A 65 13.50 17.32 18.12
N LYS A 66 13.40 16.11 17.56
CA LYS A 66 13.37 15.87 16.11
C LYS A 66 11.96 15.58 15.62
N THR A 67 11.67 15.96 14.39
CA THR A 67 10.49 15.45 13.68
C THR A 67 10.67 13.97 13.37
N THR A 68 9.57 13.28 13.09
CA THR A 68 9.61 11.87 12.71
C THR A 68 10.36 11.67 11.39
N LYS A 69 10.23 12.56 10.40
CA LYS A 69 11.04 12.52 9.17
C LYS A 69 12.54 12.57 9.50
N GLU A 70 12.99 13.58 10.25
CA GLU A 70 14.40 13.72 10.66
C GLU A 70 14.93 12.47 11.38
N GLN A 71 14.14 11.89 12.30
CA GLN A 71 14.53 10.68 13.02
C GLN A 71 14.72 9.49 12.07
N PHE A 72 13.77 9.26 11.16
CA PHE A 72 13.80 8.11 10.25
C PHE A 72 14.81 8.27 9.11
N GLU A 73 15.20 9.49 8.75
CA GLU A 73 16.32 9.75 7.85
C GLU A 73 17.66 9.36 8.51
N GLU A 74 17.87 9.75 9.77
CA GLU A 74 19.08 9.37 10.51
C GLU A 74 19.19 7.85 10.70
N ILE A 75 18.10 7.20 11.08
CA ILE A 75 18.05 5.73 11.20
C ILE A 75 18.26 5.07 9.84
N GLY A 76 17.63 5.61 8.80
CA GLY A 76 17.68 5.10 7.42
C GLY A 76 19.05 5.27 6.76
N ALA A 77 19.91 6.16 7.27
CA ALA A 77 21.27 6.38 6.77
C ALA A 77 22.21 5.17 7.04
N ASN A 78 21.81 4.24 7.90
CA ASN A 78 22.55 3.00 8.08
C ASN A 78 22.50 2.15 6.78
N PRO A 79 23.65 1.81 6.17
CA PRO A 79 23.68 1.00 4.96
C PRO A 79 22.95 -0.35 5.07
N ALA A 80 22.89 -0.94 6.27
CA ALA A 80 22.16 -2.18 6.51
C ALA A 80 20.63 -2.03 6.39
N CYS A 81 20.11 -0.82 6.59
CA CYS A 81 18.67 -0.50 6.54
C CYS A 81 18.26 0.09 5.18
N ALA A 82 19.18 0.76 4.49
CA ALA A 82 18.91 1.50 3.26
C ALA A 82 18.33 0.64 2.12
N GLY A 83 18.67 -0.65 2.04
CA GLY A 83 18.21 -1.54 0.96
C GLY A 83 16.68 -1.66 0.86
N CYS A 84 15.98 -1.66 2.00
CA CYS A 84 14.52 -1.70 2.02
C CYS A 84 13.91 -0.31 2.26
N HIS A 85 14.52 0.49 3.14
CA HIS A 85 13.92 1.75 3.59
C HIS A 85 13.90 2.83 2.50
N THR A 86 14.80 2.80 1.53
CA THR A 86 14.77 3.72 0.38
C THR A 86 13.50 3.59 -0.45
N LEU A 87 12.86 2.42 -0.44
CA LEU A 87 11.62 2.16 -1.18
C LEU A 87 10.34 2.50 -0.40
N MET A 88 10.44 2.78 0.90
CA MET A 88 9.28 2.98 1.79
C MET A 88 9.29 4.33 2.49
N ASN A 89 10.41 4.71 3.09
CA ASN A 89 10.48 5.91 3.94
C ASN A 89 10.08 7.17 3.16
N PRO A 90 10.62 7.43 1.95
CA PRO A 90 10.23 8.60 1.17
C PRO A 90 8.72 8.66 0.92
N ILE A 91 8.11 7.54 0.52
CA ILE A 91 6.64 7.43 0.35
C ILE A 91 5.91 7.70 1.66
N GLY A 92 6.43 7.19 2.78
CA GLY A 92 5.88 7.40 4.11
C GLY A 92 5.94 8.84 4.61
N PHE A 93 6.99 9.57 4.26
CA PHE A 93 7.19 10.97 4.63
C PHE A 93 6.10 11.88 4.05
N ILE A 94 5.54 11.50 2.90
CA ILE A 94 4.41 12.19 2.26
C ILE A 94 3.16 12.28 3.19
N PHE A 95 3.08 11.40 4.20
CA PHE A 95 1.98 11.37 5.17
C PHE A 95 2.31 12.08 6.50
N GLU A 96 3.42 12.79 6.62
CA GLU A 96 3.88 13.27 7.93
C GLU A 96 3.09 14.45 8.50
N HIS A 97 2.24 15.10 7.70
CA HIS A 97 1.19 15.97 8.23
C HIS A 97 0.15 15.23 9.09
N TYR A 98 0.09 13.90 9.06
CA TYR A 98 -0.79 13.10 9.90
C TYR A 98 -0.02 12.45 11.04
N ASP A 99 -0.42 12.71 12.28
CA ASP A 99 0.15 12.03 13.45
C ASP A 99 -0.27 10.55 13.54
N GLY A 100 0.13 9.88 14.62
CA GLY A 100 -0.14 8.45 14.84
C GLY A 100 -1.61 8.07 14.90
N ILE A 101 -2.52 8.99 15.25
CA ILE A 101 -3.97 8.75 15.23
C ILE A 101 -4.65 9.40 14.01
N GLY A 102 -3.83 9.92 13.10
CA GLY A 102 -4.25 10.55 11.88
C GLY A 102 -4.75 11.98 12.04
N GLN A 103 -4.47 12.69 13.14
CA GLN A 103 -4.74 14.13 13.24
C GLN A 103 -3.76 14.93 12.41
N TRP A 104 -4.24 16.04 11.83
CA TRP A 104 -3.39 16.94 11.06
C TRP A 104 -2.47 17.74 11.99
N ARG A 105 -1.22 17.92 11.57
CA ARG A 105 -0.21 18.73 12.24
C ARG A 105 0.63 19.49 11.22
N ASP A 106 0.85 20.78 11.48
CA ASP A 106 1.78 21.62 10.71
C ASP A 106 3.18 21.64 11.35
N GLN A 107 3.26 21.28 12.64
CA GLN A 107 4.50 21.24 13.40
C GLN A 107 4.58 19.99 14.28
N GLN A 108 5.80 19.57 14.57
CA GLN A 108 6.13 18.55 15.56
C GLN A 108 7.37 19.00 16.32
N ASN A 109 7.32 18.89 17.65
CA ASN A 109 8.45 19.23 18.51
C ASN A 109 9.03 20.64 18.26
N GLY A 110 8.14 21.61 17.95
CA GLY A 110 8.51 23.01 17.68
C GLY A 110 9.13 23.27 16.30
N LYS A 111 9.13 22.27 15.40
CA LYS A 111 9.62 22.39 14.02
C LYS A 111 8.48 22.22 13.03
N SER A 112 8.56 22.93 11.90
CA SER A 112 7.66 22.71 10.77
C SER A 112 7.83 21.29 10.22
N ILE A 113 6.73 20.69 9.80
CA ILE A 113 6.74 19.39 9.14
C ILE A 113 7.10 19.57 7.67
N ASP A 114 8.01 18.71 7.21
CA ASP A 114 8.30 18.48 5.81
C ASP A 114 7.61 17.16 5.41
N ALA A 115 6.57 17.27 4.59
CA ALA A 115 5.81 16.13 4.06
C ALA A 115 6.14 15.87 2.58
N THR A 116 7.34 16.24 2.14
CA THR A 116 7.84 15.87 0.82
C THR A 116 8.45 14.46 0.82
N GLY A 117 8.36 13.78 -0.31
CA GLY A 117 9.01 12.49 -0.51
C GLY A 117 8.92 12.00 -1.96
N GLU A 118 9.76 11.02 -2.26
CA GLU A 118 9.90 10.47 -3.62
C GLU A 118 9.22 9.09 -3.73
N VAL A 119 8.64 8.82 -4.89
CA VAL A 119 8.24 7.48 -5.32
C VAL A 119 9.18 7.04 -6.43
N VAL A 120 9.72 5.83 -6.35
CA VAL A 120 10.69 5.28 -7.31
C VAL A 120 10.36 3.83 -7.63
N GLN A 121 10.81 3.33 -8.79
CA GLN A 121 10.65 1.93 -9.21
C GLN A 121 9.18 1.51 -9.37
N THR A 122 8.37 2.39 -9.94
CA THR A 122 7.00 2.12 -10.36
C THR A 122 6.92 2.09 -11.89
N ASP A 123 5.76 1.67 -12.42
CA ASP A 123 5.58 1.62 -13.87
C ASP A 123 5.29 3.01 -14.46
N ASP A 124 4.63 3.90 -13.71
CA ASP A 124 4.09 5.14 -14.27
C ASP A 124 3.95 6.35 -13.31
N ILE A 125 4.44 6.27 -12.06
CA ILE A 125 4.27 7.34 -11.05
C ILE A 125 5.54 7.70 -10.26
N ASP A 126 6.71 7.41 -10.82
CA ASP A 126 7.98 7.84 -10.25
C ASP A 126 8.06 9.38 -10.23
N GLY A 127 8.52 9.94 -9.11
CA GLY A 127 8.65 11.40 -8.93
C GLY A 127 8.53 11.86 -7.48
N ASP A 128 8.69 13.16 -7.30
CA ASP A 128 8.54 13.85 -6.01
C ASP A 128 7.09 14.28 -5.78
N TYR A 129 6.67 14.21 -4.52
CA TYR A 129 5.33 14.59 -4.08
C TYR A 129 5.40 15.38 -2.77
N ASP A 130 4.48 16.32 -2.59
CA ASP A 130 4.28 17.10 -1.37
C ASP A 130 2.89 16.81 -0.80
N GLY A 131 2.86 15.97 0.23
CA GLY A 131 1.65 15.64 0.96
C GLY A 131 0.76 14.54 0.34
N ALA A 132 0.02 13.87 1.21
CA ALA A 132 -0.74 12.67 0.87
C ALA A 132 -1.86 12.88 -0.16
N VAL A 133 -2.38 14.11 -0.29
CA VAL A 133 -3.44 14.41 -1.27
C VAL A 133 -2.88 14.41 -2.69
N GLU A 134 -1.68 14.96 -2.91
CA GLU A 134 -1.02 14.93 -4.21
C GLU A 134 -0.70 13.49 -4.62
N LEU A 135 -0.08 12.72 -3.73
CA LEU A 135 0.20 11.30 -3.96
C LEU A 135 -1.08 10.50 -4.23
N ALA A 136 -2.18 10.77 -3.50
CA ALA A 136 -3.45 10.08 -3.73
C ALA A 136 -4.00 10.32 -5.14
N ASN A 137 -3.85 11.54 -5.68
CA ASN A 137 -4.27 11.85 -7.04
C ASN A 137 -3.41 11.12 -8.09
N ALA A 138 -2.09 11.06 -7.87
CA ALA A 138 -1.19 10.31 -8.75
C ALA A 138 -1.49 8.79 -8.74
N LEU A 139 -1.66 8.21 -7.54
CA LEU A 139 -2.06 6.82 -7.37
C LEU A 139 -3.39 6.50 -8.06
N ALA A 140 -4.38 7.40 -7.98
CA ALA A 140 -5.66 7.22 -8.66
C ALA A 140 -5.55 7.28 -10.20
N GLY A 141 -4.52 7.95 -10.72
CA GLY A 141 -4.19 8.06 -12.14
C GLY A 141 -3.44 6.83 -12.70
N SER A 142 -2.66 6.15 -11.86
CA SER A 142 -1.77 5.05 -12.25
C SER A 142 -2.51 3.81 -12.76
N THR A 143 -2.03 3.27 -13.87
CA THR A 143 -2.48 1.98 -14.42
C THR A 143 -2.05 0.83 -13.50
N GLN A 144 -0.80 0.84 -13.03
CA GLN A 144 -0.27 -0.14 -12.09
C GLN A 144 -1.14 -0.24 -10.83
N VAL A 145 -1.51 0.90 -10.25
CA VAL A 145 -2.33 0.93 -9.03
C VAL A 145 -3.73 0.38 -9.28
N ARG A 146 -4.36 0.73 -10.40
CA ARG A 146 -5.71 0.24 -10.74
C ARG A 146 -5.73 -1.27 -10.92
N GLU A 147 -4.73 -1.84 -11.59
CA GLU A 147 -4.59 -3.29 -11.77
C GLU A 147 -4.27 -4.01 -10.46
N CYS A 148 -3.43 -3.39 -9.62
CA CYS A 148 -3.18 -3.90 -8.28
C CYS A 148 -4.45 -3.94 -7.43
N VAL A 149 -5.27 -2.88 -7.46
CA VAL A 149 -6.56 -2.84 -6.74
C VAL A 149 -7.49 -3.97 -7.20
N SER A 150 -7.59 -4.23 -8.51
CA SER A 150 -8.32 -5.40 -9.03
C SER A 150 -7.77 -6.71 -8.46
N SER A 151 -6.45 -6.86 -8.41
CA SER A 151 -5.77 -8.04 -7.86
C SER A 151 -5.98 -8.18 -6.34
N GLN A 152 -6.01 -7.08 -5.58
CA GLN A 152 -6.32 -7.14 -4.15
C GLN A 152 -7.75 -7.56 -3.90
N TRP A 153 -8.70 -7.08 -4.70
CA TRP A 153 -10.10 -7.52 -4.63
C TRP A 153 -10.28 -9.00 -4.99
N PHE A 154 -9.53 -9.49 -5.98
CA PHE A 154 -9.46 -10.91 -6.29
C PHE A 154 -8.97 -11.71 -5.06
N ARG A 155 -7.84 -11.29 -4.47
CA ARG A 155 -7.23 -11.98 -3.33
C ARG A 155 -8.15 -12.03 -2.11
N PHE A 156 -8.76 -10.88 -1.81
CA PHE A 156 -9.71 -10.75 -0.72
C PHE A 156 -10.98 -11.58 -0.97
N GLY A 157 -11.60 -11.42 -2.14
CA GLY A 157 -12.87 -12.04 -2.48
C GLY A 157 -12.80 -13.57 -2.60
N TYR A 158 -11.70 -14.09 -3.13
CA TYR A 158 -11.51 -15.54 -3.30
C TYR A 158 -10.66 -16.19 -2.21
N ASN A 159 -10.15 -15.40 -1.26
CA ASN A 159 -9.28 -15.85 -0.17
C ASN A 159 -8.07 -16.69 -0.63
N ARG A 160 -7.40 -16.24 -1.70
CA ARG A 160 -6.18 -16.88 -2.23
C ARG A 160 -5.32 -15.93 -3.04
N THR A 161 -4.07 -16.31 -3.27
CA THR A 161 -3.17 -15.54 -4.14
C THR A 161 -3.55 -15.72 -5.62
N VAL A 162 -3.19 -14.71 -6.42
CA VAL A 162 -3.25 -14.76 -7.89
C VAL A 162 -2.12 -15.67 -8.37
N THR A 163 -2.42 -16.59 -9.28
CA THR A 163 -1.42 -17.40 -9.98
C THR A 163 -1.43 -17.12 -11.48
N ALA A 164 -0.47 -17.66 -12.23
CA ALA A 164 -0.42 -17.50 -13.68
C ALA A 164 -1.70 -17.98 -14.40
N GLU A 165 -2.35 -19.02 -13.85
CA GLU A 165 -3.61 -19.57 -14.35
C GLU A 165 -4.80 -18.61 -14.21
N ASP A 166 -4.68 -17.58 -13.36
CA ASP A 166 -5.74 -16.58 -13.16
C ASP A 166 -5.65 -15.41 -14.14
N SER A 167 -4.64 -15.37 -15.01
CA SER A 167 -4.39 -14.26 -15.94
C SER A 167 -5.65 -13.82 -16.69
N CYS A 168 -6.39 -14.75 -17.30
CA CYS A 168 -7.65 -14.42 -17.99
C CYS A 168 -8.74 -13.87 -17.04
N SER A 169 -8.82 -14.38 -15.80
CA SER A 169 -9.80 -13.89 -14.82
C SER A 169 -9.44 -12.49 -14.33
N VAL A 170 -8.15 -12.23 -14.07
CA VAL A 170 -7.66 -10.90 -13.67
C VAL A 170 -7.82 -9.89 -14.81
N GLU A 171 -7.53 -10.28 -16.05
CA GLU A 171 -7.72 -9.39 -17.20
C GLU A 171 -9.19 -9.02 -17.40
N GLN A 172 -10.11 -9.98 -17.24
CA GLN A 172 -11.55 -9.71 -17.25
C GLN A 172 -11.94 -8.69 -16.18
N LEU A 173 -11.37 -8.78 -14.96
CA LEU A 173 -11.63 -7.79 -13.90
C LEU A 173 -11.09 -6.41 -14.27
N ASN A 174 -9.88 -6.33 -14.82
CA ASN A 174 -9.27 -5.09 -15.26
C ASN A 174 -10.09 -4.40 -16.37
N ASP A 175 -10.59 -5.16 -17.33
CA ASP A 175 -11.43 -4.65 -18.41
C ASP A 175 -12.77 -4.11 -17.91
N VAL A 176 -13.44 -4.82 -17.00
CA VAL A 176 -14.68 -4.32 -16.38
C VAL A 176 -14.39 -3.08 -15.52
N PHE A 177 -13.29 -3.07 -14.78
CA PHE A 177 -12.93 -1.92 -13.96
C PHE A 177 -12.65 -0.69 -14.83
N ARG A 178 -11.90 -0.83 -15.91
CA ARG A 178 -11.61 0.23 -16.88
C ARG A 178 -12.87 0.74 -17.59
N SER A 179 -13.67 -0.16 -18.16
CA SER A 179 -14.87 0.21 -18.94
C SER A 179 -16.00 0.81 -18.09
N SER A 180 -16.03 0.51 -16.79
CA SER A 180 -16.98 1.12 -15.83
C SER A 180 -16.52 2.47 -15.26
N GLY A 181 -15.40 3.01 -15.73
CA GLY A 181 -14.82 4.25 -15.18
C GLY A 181 -14.26 4.05 -13.77
N PHE A 182 -13.64 2.91 -13.51
CA PHE A 182 -13.05 2.50 -12.23
C PHE A 182 -14.07 2.42 -11.09
N ASN A 183 -15.25 1.87 -11.39
CA ASN A 183 -16.31 1.70 -10.39
C ASN A 183 -16.08 0.44 -9.54
N ILE A 184 -15.79 0.62 -8.24
CA ILE A 184 -15.55 -0.49 -7.31
C ILE A 184 -16.75 -1.45 -7.23
N LYS A 185 -18.00 -0.95 -7.30
CA LYS A 185 -19.18 -1.83 -7.25
C LYS A 185 -19.26 -2.72 -8.50
N ALA A 186 -18.93 -2.20 -9.67
CA ALA A 186 -18.87 -2.99 -10.90
C ALA A 186 -17.78 -4.06 -10.82
N LEU A 187 -16.59 -3.71 -10.28
CA LEU A 187 -15.50 -4.66 -10.04
C LEU A 187 -15.94 -5.78 -9.07
N LEU A 188 -16.63 -5.45 -7.97
CA LEU A 188 -17.15 -6.44 -7.02
C LEU A 188 -18.16 -7.41 -7.66
N VAL A 189 -19.03 -6.91 -8.55
CA VAL A 189 -19.95 -7.76 -9.31
C VAL A 189 -19.18 -8.62 -10.32
N ALA A 190 -18.15 -8.09 -10.96
CA ALA A 190 -17.32 -8.84 -11.91
C ALA A 190 -16.60 -10.02 -11.27
N LEU A 191 -16.21 -9.91 -9.99
CA LEU A 191 -15.65 -11.03 -9.23
C LEU A 191 -16.55 -12.27 -9.26
N THR A 192 -17.87 -12.14 -9.27
CA THR A 192 -18.76 -13.31 -9.27
C THR A 192 -18.98 -13.89 -10.67
N GLN A 193 -18.33 -13.34 -11.70
CA GLN A 193 -18.54 -13.68 -13.12
C GLN A 193 -17.29 -14.22 -13.80
N THR A 194 -16.17 -14.33 -13.08
CA THR A 194 -14.94 -14.88 -13.64
C THR A 194 -14.96 -16.41 -13.62
N ASN A 195 -14.14 -17.03 -14.48
CA ASN A 195 -13.94 -18.48 -14.44
C ASN A 195 -13.39 -18.96 -13.09
N ALA A 196 -12.53 -18.15 -12.46
CA ALA A 196 -11.97 -18.43 -11.13
C ALA A 196 -13.04 -18.52 -10.03
N PHE A 197 -14.21 -17.89 -10.21
CA PHE A 197 -15.35 -17.99 -9.30
C PHE A 197 -16.33 -19.11 -9.72
N LEU A 198 -16.64 -19.20 -11.01
CA LEU A 198 -17.69 -20.09 -11.53
C LEU A 198 -17.28 -21.57 -11.58
N TYR A 199 -15.99 -21.86 -11.71
CA TYR A 199 -15.51 -23.22 -11.91
C TYR A 199 -14.49 -23.63 -10.86
N ARG A 200 -14.69 -24.84 -10.31
CA ARG A 200 -13.67 -25.52 -9.54
C ARG A 200 -12.65 -26.14 -10.51
N ARG A 201 -11.36 -25.91 -10.26
CA ARG A 201 -10.30 -26.56 -11.03
C ARG A 201 -10.36 -28.07 -10.84
N ALA A 202 -10.21 -28.81 -11.93
CA ALA A 202 -9.96 -30.25 -11.85
C ALA A 202 -8.60 -30.46 -11.19
N VAL A 203 -8.54 -31.31 -10.18
CA VAL A 203 -7.26 -31.77 -9.63
C VAL A 203 -6.80 -32.89 -10.55
N GLU A 204 -5.73 -32.68 -11.30
CA GLU A 204 -5.05 -33.80 -11.95
C GLU A 204 -4.49 -34.67 -10.84
N LEU A 205 -4.99 -35.91 -10.78
CA LEU A 205 -4.49 -36.91 -9.87
C LEU A 205 -3.16 -37.39 -10.44
N GLU A 206 -2.07 -37.10 -9.72
CA GLU A 206 -0.83 -37.83 -9.91
C GLU A 206 -1.17 -39.33 -9.82
N PRO A 207 -0.82 -40.15 -10.83
CA PRO A 207 -1.01 -41.59 -10.72
C PRO A 207 -0.24 -42.05 -9.49
N ASP A 208 -0.88 -42.84 -8.62
CA ASP A 208 -0.16 -43.43 -7.52
C ASP A 208 1.00 -44.31 -8.05
N ALA A 209 1.94 -44.67 -7.20
CA ALA A 209 3.09 -45.50 -7.59
C ALA A 209 2.72 -46.87 -8.18
N ASN A 210 1.41 -47.23 -8.20
CA ASN A 210 0.86 -48.47 -8.72
C ASN A 210 -0.11 -48.26 -9.91
N GLY A 211 -0.21 -47.05 -10.47
CA GLY A 211 -1.06 -46.75 -11.64
C GLY A 211 -2.56 -46.70 -11.36
N GLY A 212 -2.97 -46.53 -10.10
CA GLY A 212 -4.36 -46.26 -9.71
C GLY A 212 -4.64 -44.76 -9.70
N ALA A 213 -5.75 -44.35 -10.31
CA ALA A 213 -6.31 -43.00 -10.12
C ALA A 213 -7.21 -42.99 -8.86
N LEU A 214 -7.04 -41.99 -7.99
CA LEU A 214 -7.91 -41.73 -6.83
C LEU A 214 -8.98 -40.67 -7.12
#